data_AF-A0A832FNU9-F1
#
_entry.id   AF-A0A832FNU9-F1
#
_cell.length_a   1.000
_cell.length_b   1.000
_cell.length_c   1.000
_cell.angle_alpha   90.00
_cell.angle_beta   90.00
_cell.angle_gamma   90.00
#
_symmetry.space_group_name_H-M   'P 1'
#
loop_
_entity.id
_entity.type
_entity.pdbx_description
1 polymer ?
#
loop_
_entity_poly.entity_id
_entity_poly.type
_entity_poly.pdbx_seq_one_letter_code
_entity_poly.pdbx_strand_id
1 'polypeptide(L)' 'LPALKRPTISPLADGDWYAVNTVIDKDYLFKVLPTIRRLAQGLVVHEPRQVLALEEG' A
#
# COMPACT_ATOMS: atom_id res chain seq x y z
N LEU A 1 2.55 11.25 3.49
CA LEU A 1 1.18 10.89 3.05
C LEU A 1 0.45 10.11 4.16
N PRO A 2 -0.78 10.46 4.54
CA PRO A 2 -1.50 9.82 5.65
C PRO A 2 -1.75 8.31 5.47
N ALA A 3 -1.72 7.79 4.23
CA ALA A 3 -1.92 6.36 3.93
C ALA A 3 -0.82 5.41 4.47
N LEU A 4 0.35 5.94 4.84
CA LEU A 4 1.37 5.21 5.61
C LEU A 4 0.90 4.95 7.06
N LYS A 5 0.00 5.79 7.61
CA LYS A 5 -0.50 5.64 8.99
C LYS A 5 -1.63 4.63 9.10
N ARG A 6 -2.43 4.44 8.04
CA ARG A 6 -3.58 3.51 8.01
C ARG A 6 -3.75 2.93 6.60
N PRO A 7 -3.24 1.72 6.32
CA PRO A 7 -3.51 1.07 5.04
C PRO A 7 -5.00 0.73 4.92
N THR A 8 -5.50 0.67 3.68
CA THR A 8 -6.77 0.01 3.40
C THR A 8 -6.55 -1.49 3.47
N ILE A 9 -7.41 -2.19 4.23
CA ILE A 9 -7.39 -3.64 4.36
C ILE A 9 -8.77 -4.16 3.96
N SER A 10 -8.81 -5.16 3.08
CA SER A 10 -10.08 -5.75 2.62
C SER A 10 -9.94 -7.27 2.48
N PRO A 11 -10.89 -8.07 2.99
CA PRO A 11 -10.87 -9.52 2.83
C PRO A 11 -11.06 -9.91 1.35
N LEU A 12 -10.37 -10.95 0.91
CA LEU A 12 -10.57 -11.57 -0.40
C LEU A 12 -11.57 -12.73 -0.31
N ALA A 13 -12.03 -13.19 -1.47
CA ALA A 13 -13.03 -14.25 -1.57
C ALA A 13 -12.61 -15.58 -0.93
N ASP A 14 -11.30 -15.86 -0.87
CA ASP A 14 -10.73 -17.10 -0.33
C ASP A 14 -10.63 -17.13 1.21
N GLY A 15 -11.18 -16.12 1.91
CA GLY A 15 -11.33 -16.10 3.38
C GLY A 15 -10.03 -15.89 4.18
N ASP A 16 -8.93 -16.52 3.77
CA ASP A 16 -7.61 -16.46 4.41
C ASP A 16 -6.71 -15.36 3.84
N TRP A 17 -7.15 -14.71 2.76
CA TRP A 17 -6.38 -13.67 2.07
C TRP A 17 -6.96 -12.28 2.27
N TYR A 18 -6.06 -11.29 2.35
CA TYR A 18 -6.41 -9.88 2.44
C TYR A 18 -5.70 -9.07 1.36
N ALA A 19 -6.43 -8.15 0.74
CA ALA A 19 -5.84 -7.07 -0.04
C ALA A 19 -5.40 -5.95 0.91
N VAL A 20 -4.16 -5.51 0.76
CA VAL A 20 -3.61 -4.36 1.48
C VAL A 20 -3.21 -3.30 0.47
N ASN A 21 -3.77 -2.10 0.57
CA ASN A 21 -3.41 -0.96 -0.26
C ASN A 21 -2.88 0.19 0.61
N THR A 22 -1.72 0.70 0.26
CA THR A 22 -1.08 1.82 0.97
C THR A 22 -0.23 2.62 0.01
N VAL A 23 0.00 3.89 0.36
CA VAL A 23 0.92 4.77 -0.37
C VAL A 23 2.10 5.05 0.53
N ILE A 24 3.30 4.73 0.02
CA ILE A 24 4.57 4.90 0.73
C ILE A 24 5.49 5.83 -0.06
N ASP A 25 6.47 6.41 0.63
CA ASP A 25 7.50 7.21 -0.03
C ASP A 25 8.41 6.32 -0.88
N LYS A 26 8.84 6.85 -2.03
CA LYS A 26 9.66 6.11 -3.03
C LYS A 26 10.98 5.61 -2.44
N ASP A 27 11.62 6.40 -1.59
CA ASP A 27 12.88 6.02 -0.93
C ASP A 27 12.67 4.93 0.13
N TYR A 28 11.43 4.79 0.64
CA TYR A 28 11.06 3.76 1.60
C TYR A 28 10.68 2.45 0.90
N LEU A 29 10.18 2.51 -0.34
CA LEU A 29 9.82 1.34 -1.14
C LEU A 29 10.96 0.32 -1.20
N PHE A 30 12.17 0.74 -1.57
CA PHE A 30 13.33 -0.17 -1.69
C PHE A 30 13.71 -0.83 -0.36
N LYS A 31 13.44 -0.17 0.77
CA LYS A 31 13.73 -0.70 2.11
C LYS A 31 12.75 -1.80 2.51
N VAL A 32 11.47 -1.66 2.16
CA VAL A 32 10.41 -2.61 2.55
C VAL A 32 10.15 -3.70 1.51
N LEU A 33 10.50 -3.47 0.25
CA LEU A 33 10.21 -4.38 -0.86
C LEU A 33 10.69 -5.82 -0.60
N PRO A 34 11.90 -6.08 -0.06
CA PRO A 34 12.34 -7.45 0.23
C PRO A 34 11.44 -8.14 1.26
N THR A 35 11.01 -7.42 2.30
CA THR A 35 10.13 -7.95 3.35
C THR A 35 8.74 -8.24 2.79
N ILE A 36 8.15 -7.34 2.01
CA ILE A 36 6.83 -7.53 1.41
C ILE A 36 6.84 -8.72 0.46
N ARG A 37 7.88 -8.88 -0.37
CA ARG A 37 8.00 -10.02 -1.30
C ARG A 37 8.07 -11.39 -0.61
N ARG A 38 8.44 -11.44 0.68
CA ARG A 38 8.46 -12.68 1.48
C ARG A 38 7.12 -12.99 2.14
N LEU A 39 6.28 -11.97 2.34
CA LEU A 39 5.03 -12.08 3.11
C LEU A 39 3.77 -12.03 2.24
N ALA A 40 3.86 -11.47 1.04
CA ALA A 40 2.72 -11.22 0.17
C ALA A 40 2.94 -11.78 -1.24
N GLN A 41 1.83 -12.08 -1.90
CA GLN A 41 1.79 -12.50 -3.31
C GLN A 41 1.05 -11.43 -4.14
N GLY A 42 1.32 -11.40 -5.45
CA GLY A 42 0.63 -10.49 -6.37
C GLY A 42 0.91 -9.00 -6.13
N LEU A 43 2.14 -8.65 -5.74
CA LEU A 43 2.52 -7.26 -5.48
C LEU A 43 2.40 -6.41 -6.75
N VAL A 44 1.61 -5.34 -6.68
CA VAL A 44 1.47 -4.35 -7.75
C VAL A 44 1.93 -2.99 -7.24
N VAL A 45 2.77 -2.31 -8.02
CA VAL A 45 3.31 -0.99 -7.70
C VAL A 45 2.93 -0.01 -8.81
N HIS A 46 2.37 1.13 -8.42
CA HIS A 46 1.99 2.20 -9.33
C HIS A 46 2.47 3.55 -8.79
N GLU A 47 3.02 4.38 -9.67
CA GLU A 47 3.35 5.77 -9.34
C GLU A 47 2.11 6.64 -9.63
N PRO A 48 1.54 7.34 -8.63
CA PRO A 48 0.36 8.18 -8.84
C PRO A 48 0.71 9.38 -9.73
N ARG A 49 -0.12 9.65 -10.74
CA ARG A 49 0.08 10.81 -11.64
C ARG A 49 -0.14 12.15 -10.94
N GLN A 50 -1.08 12.19 -10.00
CA GLN A 50 -1.40 13.37 -9.20
C GLN A 50 -1.92 12.90 -7.84
N VAL A 51 -1.47 13.56 -6.78
CA VAL A 51 -2.02 13.37 -5.43
C VAL A 51 -2.76 14.66 -5.06
N LEU A 52 -4.07 14.56 -4.86
CA LEU A 52 -4.85 15.67 -4.33
C LEU A 52 -4.75 15.61 -2.80
N ALA A 53 -4.26 16.69 -2.20
CA ALA A 53 -4.36 16.84 -0.75
C ALA A 53 -5.83 16.97 -0.38
N LEU A 54 -6.25 16.29 0.69
CA LEU A 54 -7.56 16.56 1.28
C LEU A 54 -7.50 17.96 1.89
N GLU A 55 -8.48 18.81 1.59
CA GLU A 55 -8.64 20.06 2.32
C GLU A 55 -8.96 19.70 3.78
N GLU A 56 -8.17 20.22 4.72
CA GLU A 56 -8.52 20.16 6.14
C GLU A 56 -9.69 21.12 6.35
N GLY A 57 -10.90 20.58 6.32
CA GLY A 57 -12.13 21.29 6.70
C GLY A 57 -12.25 21.46 8.21
#